data_AF-A0A9C9DFF8-F1
#
_entry.id   AF-A0A9C9DFF8-F1
#
_cell.length_a   1.000
_cell.length_b   1.000
_cell.length_c   1.000
_cell.angle_alpha   90.00
_cell.angle_beta   90.00
_cell.angle_gamma   90.00
#
_symmetry.space_group_name_H-M   'P 1'
#
loop_
_entity.id
_entity.type
_entity.pdbx_description
1 polymer ?
#
loop_
_entity_poly.entity_id
_entity_poly.type
_entity_poly.pdbx_seq_one_letter_code
_entity_poly.pdbx_strand_id
1 'polypeptide(L)'
;RADGGEGPYRVTYHPAPDFSPAWTTEPGGRDLAYVSWREGNQDIYILSLDDPSEDRAVNLTSTPEINENAPAWSPDGTLLAYSTVEDGVPLVYVSDTTGADESPLLVGQGQSPAWSPDGSNLIFTSGYPENNRLLSGQFGAWDTSVQAFALPSTASDPDWSGAVLPAAPQGSLAFAATAPIQPAYEEAILPPEGAEGLYRLINIEGVVAEAPWLSDRVDDSFVALKDYVNQAAGWDFLGRLDEVWWPLDRPVEPGQDPRNWHKAGRAFDIAQAYNQGEPPQIELVPEQIGPDLYWRLYIRCALQDGSQGEPLRQLPWDFAARTSGDVAAYEAGGRYRDAIPSGYYVDFTRIAQVFGWQRVPSDSSWRYNWPGVLYWQYENHGGLDWWDAMLELYPEATLRQALNAPTPAPTVIPPTPSPPAVEETPTLAPTPTSPPAIRR
;
A
#
# COMPACT_ATOMS: atom_id res chain seq x y z
N ARG A 1 32.84 5.81 12.01
CA ARG A 1 33.23 4.82 10.97
C ARG A 1 31.99 4.03 10.57
N ALA A 2 31.87 3.55 9.33
CA ALA A 2 30.72 2.74 8.89
C ALA A 2 30.79 1.26 9.35
N ASP A 3 31.61 0.94 10.35
CA ASP A 3 31.79 -0.42 10.89
C ASP A 3 30.69 -0.84 11.89
N GLY A 4 29.66 0.00 12.03
CA GLY A 4 28.50 -0.24 12.91
C GLY A 4 28.77 0.03 14.40
N GLY A 5 29.98 0.46 14.79
CA GLY A 5 30.34 0.63 16.20
C GLY A 5 29.76 1.88 16.90
N GLU A 6 29.32 2.88 16.13
CA GLU A 6 28.89 4.20 16.64
C GLU A 6 27.36 4.39 16.64
N GLY A 7 26.60 3.36 16.24
CA GLY A 7 25.15 3.47 16.03
C GLY A 7 24.78 4.28 14.79
N PRO A 8 23.47 4.43 14.49
CA PRO A 8 23.02 5.18 13.34
C PRO A 8 23.28 6.69 13.51
N TYR A 9 23.73 7.34 12.44
CA TYR A 9 23.91 8.80 12.37
C TYR A 9 22.91 9.38 11.38
N ARG A 10 22.10 10.35 11.83
CA ARG A 10 21.09 11.02 10.99
C ARG A 10 21.75 12.10 10.13
N VAL A 11 21.52 12.03 8.81
CA VAL A 11 22.14 12.92 7.82
C VAL A 11 21.14 13.87 7.14
N THR A 12 19.84 13.56 7.13
CA THR A 12 18.78 14.43 6.63
C THR A 12 17.79 14.79 7.73
N TYR A 13 17.26 16.01 7.71
CA TYR A 13 16.45 16.59 8.79
C TYR A 13 15.11 17.16 8.31
N HIS A 14 14.91 17.27 6.98
CA HIS A 14 13.69 17.77 6.39
C HIS A 14 12.48 16.89 6.78
N PRO A 15 11.29 17.47 7.01
CA PRO A 15 10.10 16.70 7.39
C PRO A 15 9.48 15.88 6.24
N ALA A 16 9.76 16.25 4.99
CA ALA A 16 9.37 15.44 3.83
C ALA A 16 10.13 14.10 3.83
N PRO A 17 9.53 13.03 3.27
CA PRO A 17 10.18 11.73 3.22
C PRO A 17 11.44 11.77 2.33
N ASP A 18 12.48 11.11 2.83
CA ASP A 18 13.66 10.75 2.06
C ASP A 18 13.74 9.21 1.97
N PHE A 19 13.99 8.66 0.78
CA PHE A 19 14.05 7.21 0.55
C PHE A 19 14.95 6.83 -0.63
N SER A 20 15.05 5.53 -0.93
CA SER A 20 15.91 4.98 -2.00
C SER A 20 17.37 5.48 -1.97
N PRO A 21 18.10 5.29 -0.84
CA PRO A 21 19.48 5.73 -0.73
C PRO A 21 20.41 4.91 -1.63
N ALA A 22 21.37 5.57 -2.29
CA ALA A 22 22.43 4.95 -3.06
C ALA A 22 23.77 5.60 -2.74
N TRP A 23 24.75 4.78 -2.35
CA TRP A 23 26.10 5.23 -2.01
C TRP A 23 27.01 5.19 -3.22
N THR A 24 27.96 6.13 -3.30
CA THR A 24 29.09 5.97 -4.21
C THR A 24 29.85 4.68 -3.87
N THR A 25 30.20 3.92 -4.90
CA THR A 25 30.79 2.57 -4.74
C THR A 25 32.31 2.57 -4.83
N GLU A 26 32.92 3.70 -5.17
CA GLU A 26 34.36 3.87 -5.16
C GLU A 26 34.93 3.63 -3.75
N PRO A 27 36.15 3.06 -3.62
CA PRO A 27 36.74 2.78 -2.32
C PRO A 27 36.87 4.04 -1.45
N GLY A 28 36.09 4.08 -0.35
CA GLY A 28 36.06 5.22 0.55
C GLY A 28 35.05 6.30 0.18
N GLY A 29 34.17 6.05 -0.81
CA GLY A 29 33.09 6.93 -1.23
C GLY A 29 32.27 7.48 -0.06
N ARG A 30 31.97 8.77 -0.14
CA ARG A 30 31.33 9.54 0.95
C ARG A 30 30.08 10.25 0.50
N ASP A 31 29.63 10.03 -0.73
CA ASP A 31 28.45 10.69 -1.26
C ASP A 31 27.25 9.74 -1.28
N LEU A 32 26.11 10.30 -0.91
CA LEU A 32 24.83 9.63 -0.82
C LEU A 32 23.87 10.31 -1.78
N ALA A 33 23.39 9.57 -2.78
CA ALA A 33 22.21 9.95 -3.53
C ALA A 33 20.96 9.42 -2.80
N TYR A 34 19.87 10.18 -2.79
CA TYR A 34 18.60 9.76 -2.21
C TYR A 34 17.46 10.53 -2.86
N VAL A 35 16.27 9.96 -2.83
CA VAL A 35 15.05 10.62 -3.32
C VAL A 35 14.43 11.42 -2.20
N SER A 36 13.99 12.65 -2.48
CA SER A 36 13.30 13.50 -1.51
C SER A 36 12.07 14.15 -2.10
N TRP A 37 11.01 14.28 -1.28
CA TRP A 37 9.79 15.04 -1.61
C TRP A 37 9.84 16.50 -1.19
N ARG A 38 11.01 17.01 -0.80
CA ARG A 38 11.11 18.32 -0.11
C ARG A 38 10.63 19.53 -0.94
N GLU A 39 10.58 19.41 -2.26
CA GLU A 39 10.11 20.46 -3.17
C GLU A 39 8.72 20.19 -3.78
N GLY A 40 8.01 19.15 -3.33
CA GLY A 40 6.62 18.84 -3.71
C GLY A 40 6.45 17.72 -4.74
N ASN A 41 7.55 17.25 -5.34
CA ASN A 41 7.66 16.07 -6.19
C ASN A 41 8.89 15.25 -5.76
N GLN A 42 9.05 14.05 -6.30
CA GLN A 42 10.25 13.24 -6.07
C GLN A 42 11.40 13.79 -6.92
N ASP A 43 12.44 14.30 -6.27
CA ASP A 43 13.71 14.63 -6.91
C ASP A 43 14.86 13.85 -6.27
N ILE A 44 15.97 13.72 -7.00
CA ILE A 44 17.18 13.06 -6.50
C ILE A 44 18.16 14.10 -5.95
N TYR A 45 18.50 13.95 -4.68
CA TYR A 45 19.45 14.77 -3.97
C TYR A 45 20.77 14.03 -3.77
N ILE A 46 21.88 14.76 -3.83
CA ILE A 46 23.22 14.28 -3.47
C ILE A 46 23.67 14.99 -2.20
N LEU A 47 24.13 14.22 -1.21
CA LEU A 47 24.71 14.72 0.04
C LEU A 47 26.09 14.10 0.26
N SER A 48 27.07 14.94 0.57
CA SER A 48 28.40 14.47 0.97
C SER A 48 28.52 14.29 2.48
N LEU A 49 29.08 13.16 2.92
CA LEU A 49 29.38 12.89 4.32
C LEU A 49 30.67 13.56 4.80
N ASP A 50 31.47 14.15 3.91
CA ASP A 50 32.60 15.00 4.33
C ASP A 50 32.13 16.28 5.01
N ASP A 51 30.95 16.76 4.62
CA ASP A 51 30.23 17.81 5.33
C ASP A 51 28.72 17.50 5.37
N PRO A 52 28.26 16.67 6.32
CA PRO A 52 26.92 16.09 6.36
C PRO A 52 25.88 17.11 6.86
N SER A 53 25.77 18.22 6.15
CA SER A 53 24.78 19.27 6.37
C SER A 53 23.71 19.16 5.30
N GLU A 54 22.45 18.98 5.69
CA GLU A 54 21.32 18.95 4.75
C GLU A 54 21.23 20.21 3.88
N ASP A 55 21.62 21.38 4.43
CA ASP A 55 21.70 22.65 3.67
C ASP A 55 22.71 22.61 2.51
N ARG A 56 23.59 21.59 2.46
CA ARG A 56 24.54 21.36 1.38
C ARG A 56 24.13 20.23 0.44
N ALA A 57 22.97 19.61 0.67
CA ALA A 57 22.43 18.66 -0.29
C ALA A 57 22.11 19.39 -1.61
N VAL A 58 22.52 18.80 -2.73
CA VAL A 58 22.31 19.34 -4.06
C VAL A 58 21.16 18.59 -4.71
N ASN A 59 20.12 19.30 -5.16
CA ASN A 59 19.08 18.73 -6.03
C ASN A 59 19.69 18.50 -7.42
N LEU A 60 19.89 17.24 -7.81
CA LEU A 60 20.51 16.88 -9.09
C LEU A 60 19.51 16.98 -10.25
N THR A 61 18.25 16.59 -10.03
CA THR A 61 17.25 16.48 -11.09
C THR A 61 16.46 17.77 -11.25
N SER A 62 15.97 18.34 -10.14
CA SER A 62 15.29 19.64 -10.09
C SER A 62 14.26 19.81 -11.22
N THR A 63 13.42 18.80 -11.42
CA THR A 63 12.50 18.70 -12.55
C THR A 63 11.06 18.76 -12.07
N PRO A 64 10.41 19.95 -12.09
CA PRO A 64 9.04 20.09 -11.65
C PRO A 64 8.12 19.12 -12.40
N GLU A 65 7.18 18.52 -11.67
CA GLU A 65 6.14 17.60 -12.18
C GLU A 65 6.63 16.20 -12.59
N ILE A 66 7.94 15.95 -12.62
CA ILE A 66 8.50 14.62 -12.86
C ILE A 66 8.85 14.00 -11.49
N ASN A 67 8.62 12.70 -11.36
CA ASN A 67 9.01 11.95 -10.17
C ASN A 67 10.18 11.04 -10.52
N GLU A 68 11.35 11.29 -9.93
CA GLU A 68 12.55 10.47 -10.09
C GLU A 68 12.76 9.52 -8.92
N ASN A 69 13.27 8.32 -9.22
CA ASN A 69 13.52 7.29 -8.21
C ASN A 69 14.65 6.33 -8.62
N ALA A 70 15.00 5.42 -7.72
CA ALA A 70 16.01 4.37 -7.90
C ALA A 70 17.35 4.91 -8.42
N PRO A 71 18.01 5.84 -7.70
CA PRO A 71 19.33 6.32 -8.07
C PRO A 71 20.36 5.19 -8.00
N ALA A 72 21.29 5.17 -8.95
CA ALA A 72 22.39 4.21 -9.01
C ALA A 72 23.66 4.86 -9.55
N TRP A 73 24.69 4.91 -8.71
CA TRP A 73 25.99 5.50 -9.04
C TRP A 73 26.78 4.65 -10.02
N SER A 74 27.46 5.30 -10.97
CA SER A 74 28.56 4.66 -11.68
C SER A 74 29.71 4.34 -10.72
N PRO A 75 30.52 3.31 -11.01
CA PRO A 75 31.61 2.90 -10.09
C PRO A 75 32.68 3.96 -9.84
N ASP A 76 32.83 4.91 -10.76
CA ASP A 76 33.75 6.05 -10.65
C ASP A 76 33.13 7.29 -10.01
N GLY A 77 31.85 7.22 -9.60
CA GLY A 77 31.14 8.31 -8.94
C GLY A 77 30.86 9.53 -9.81
N THR A 78 31.08 9.48 -11.13
CA THR A 78 30.88 10.64 -12.01
C THR A 78 29.47 10.74 -12.58
N LEU A 79 28.76 9.61 -12.68
CA LEU A 79 27.43 9.52 -13.27
C LEU A 79 26.41 8.93 -12.29
N LEU A 80 25.16 9.33 -12.42
CA LEU A 80 24.04 8.76 -11.69
C LEU A 80 22.94 8.33 -12.68
N ALA A 81 22.64 7.04 -12.69
CA ALA A 81 21.48 6.50 -13.38
C ALA A 81 20.25 6.58 -12.47
N TYR A 82 19.08 6.81 -13.03
CA TYR A 82 17.82 6.84 -12.28
C TYR A 82 16.62 6.54 -13.16
N SER A 83 15.48 6.27 -12.53
CA SER A 83 14.22 6.00 -13.20
C SER A 83 13.26 7.17 -13.07
N THR A 84 12.45 7.42 -14.09
CA THR A 84 11.32 8.35 -14.07
C THR A 84 10.05 7.65 -14.57
N VAL A 85 8.88 8.26 -14.34
CA VAL A 85 7.63 7.87 -15.01
C VAL A 85 7.05 9.10 -15.69
N GLU A 86 7.08 9.10 -17.01
CA GLU A 86 6.56 10.18 -17.85
C GLU A 86 5.36 9.66 -18.64
N ASP A 87 4.19 10.28 -18.49
CA ASP A 87 2.93 9.86 -19.14
C ASP A 87 2.59 8.37 -18.94
N GLY A 88 2.94 7.81 -17.78
CA GLY A 88 2.74 6.39 -17.44
C GLY A 88 3.76 5.44 -18.07
N VAL A 89 4.78 5.97 -18.74
CA VAL A 89 5.89 5.19 -19.32
C VAL A 89 7.10 5.29 -18.39
N PRO A 90 7.63 4.15 -17.90
CA PRO A 90 8.86 4.15 -17.14
C PRO A 90 10.08 4.38 -18.05
N LEU A 91 10.94 5.32 -17.66
CA LEU A 91 12.16 5.67 -18.39
C LEU A 91 13.38 5.61 -17.48
N VAL A 92 14.55 5.32 -18.07
CA VAL A 92 15.85 5.34 -17.39
C VAL A 92 16.70 6.44 -17.99
N TYR A 93 17.19 7.33 -17.13
CA TYR A 93 18.10 8.41 -17.48
C TYR A 93 19.45 8.26 -16.78
N VAL A 94 20.47 8.94 -17.30
CA VAL A 94 21.77 9.11 -16.68
C VAL A 94 22.16 10.59 -16.69
N SER A 95 22.55 11.12 -15.53
CA SER A 95 23.06 12.49 -15.37
C SER A 95 24.51 12.50 -14.89
N ASP A 96 25.23 13.56 -15.27
CA ASP A 96 26.53 13.89 -14.71
C ASP A 96 26.35 14.49 -13.30
N THR A 97 27.16 14.06 -12.35
CA THR A 97 27.07 14.47 -10.94
C THR A 97 28.04 15.60 -10.56
N THR A 98 28.97 15.93 -11.46
CA THR A 98 30.04 16.92 -11.24
C THR A 98 29.59 18.36 -11.49
N GLY A 99 28.30 18.57 -11.81
CA GLY A 99 27.68 19.89 -11.94
C GLY A 99 27.89 20.56 -13.29
N ALA A 100 28.17 19.78 -14.35
CA ALA A 100 27.98 20.27 -15.70
C ALA A 100 26.46 20.40 -15.97
N ASP A 101 26.00 21.56 -16.44
CA ASP A 101 24.61 21.80 -16.90
C ASP A 101 24.31 21.00 -18.19
N GLU A 102 24.61 19.71 -18.20
CA GLU A 102 24.30 18.81 -19.30
C GLU A 102 22.90 18.23 -19.11
N SER A 103 22.16 18.12 -20.22
CA SER A 103 20.85 17.48 -20.19
C SER A 103 21.01 15.98 -19.90
N PRO A 104 20.11 15.39 -19.08
CA PRO A 104 20.18 13.96 -18.78
C PRO A 104 20.07 13.13 -20.05
N LEU A 105 20.85 12.05 -20.12
CA LEU A 105 20.84 11.11 -21.23
C LEU A 105 19.74 10.07 -21.02
N LEU A 106 18.74 10.04 -21.90
CA LEU A 106 17.77 8.95 -21.96
C LEU A 106 18.48 7.66 -22.42
N VAL A 107 18.48 6.63 -21.58
CA VAL A 107 19.05 5.32 -21.90
C VAL A 107 18.00 4.41 -22.52
N GLY A 108 16.78 4.38 -21.98
CA GLY A 108 15.71 3.54 -22.53
C GLY A 108 14.47 3.45 -21.64
N GLN A 109 13.53 2.59 -22.04
CA GLN A 109 12.27 2.36 -21.31
C GLN A 109 12.44 1.24 -20.27
N GLY A 110 12.32 1.59 -18.99
CA GLY A 110 12.48 0.65 -17.88
C GLY A 110 12.63 1.36 -16.53
N GLN A 111 12.98 0.60 -15.49
CA GLN A 111 13.14 1.09 -14.12
C GLN A 111 14.26 0.34 -13.39
N SER A 112 14.63 0.88 -12.22
CA SER A 112 15.62 0.30 -11.29
C SER A 112 16.96 0.00 -11.96
N PRO A 113 17.67 1.02 -12.48
CA PRO A 113 18.95 0.81 -13.14
C PRO A 113 20.04 0.36 -12.16
N ALA A 114 21.02 -0.40 -12.65
CA ALA A 114 22.25 -0.70 -11.94
C ALA A 114 23.45 -0.76 -12.89
N TRP A 115 24.58 -0.23 -12.44
CA TRP A 115 25.84 -0.21 -13.18
C TRP A 115 26.64 -1.47 -12.99
N SER A 116 27.29 -1.95 -14.05
CA SER A 116 28.30 -2.98 -13.93
C SER A 116 29.50 -2.46 -13.12
N PRO A 117 30.25 -3.33 -12.43
CA PRO A 117 31.34 -2.90 -11.53
C PRO A 117 32.50 -2.21 -12.25
N ASP A 118 32.60 -2.39 -13.57
CA ASP A 118 33.56 -1.73 -14.45
C ASP A 118 33.01 -0.46 -15.13
N GLY A 119 31.75 -0.10 -14.86
CA GLY A 119 31.06 1.08 -15.40
C GLY A 119 30.71 0.99 -16.88
N SER A 120 30.96 -0.13 -17.54
CA SER A 120 30.80 -0.25 -19.00
C SER A 120 29.38 -0.60 -19.43
N ASN A 121 28.56 -1.18 -18.54
CA ASN A 121 27.20 -1.62 -18.84
C ASN A 121 26.20 -1.12 -17.81
N LEU A 122 24.94 -1.04 -18.26
CA LEU A 122 23.77 -0.84 -17.41
C LEU A 122 22.85 -2.06 -17.53
N ILE A 123 22.17 -2.37 -16.42
CA ILE A 123 20.98 -3.22 -16.43
C ILE A 123 19.80 -2.44 -15.88
N PHE A 124 18.59 -2.77 -16.32
CA PHE A 124 17.34 -2.29 -15.73
C PHE A 124 16.19 -3.22 -16.06
N THR A 125 15.13 -3.19 -15.25
CA THR A 125 13.93 -3.99 -15.50
C THR A 125 12.99 -3.25 -16.43
N SER A 126 12.27 -3.99 -17.26
CA SER A 126 11.22 -3.48 -18.15
C SER A 126 10.05 -4.44 -18.08
N GLY A 127 8.85 -3.95 -17.77
CA GLY A 127 7.72 -4.82 -17.49
C GLY A 127 6.38 -4.16 -17.67
N TYR A 128 5.55 -4.78 -18.51
CA TYR A 128 4.10 -4.81 -18.34
C TYR A 128 3.75 -6.15 -17.66
N PRO A 129 2.56 -6.32 -17.03
CA PRO A 129 2.22 -7.52 -16.24
C PRO A 129 2.49 -8.88 -16.91
N GLU A 130 2.52 -8.92 -18.24
CA GLU A 130 2.72 -10.14 -19.03
C GLU A 130 4.08 -10.22 -19.78
N ASN A 131 4.95 -9.21 -19.65
CA ASN A 131 6.23 -9.16 -20.38
C ASN A 131 7.34 -8.51 -19.54
N ASN A 132 7.69 -9.17 -18.44
CA ASN A 132 8.80 -8.76 -17.58
C ASN A 132 10.14 -9.20 -18.17
N ARG A 133 11.07 -8.25 -18.24
CA ARG A 133 12.38 -8.41 -18.84
C ARG A 133 13.44 -7.74 -17.98
N LEU A 134 14.62 -8.34 -17.94
CA LEU A 134 15.85 -7.65 -17.57
C LEU A 134 16.53 -7.21 -18.86
N LEU A 135 16.80 -5.93 -19.00
CA LEU A 135 17.56 -5.36 -20.11
C LEU A 135 19.00 -5.14 -19.66
N SER A 136 19.96 -5.42 -20.54
CA SER A 136 21.40 -5.21 -20.32
C SER A 136 22.01 -4.62 -21.57
N GLY A 137 22.88 -3.63 -21.43
CA GLY A 137 23.54 -3.02 -22.59
C GLY A 137 24.73 -2.17 -22.20
N GLN A 138 25.59 -1.91 -23.17
CA GLN A 138 26.77 -1.07 -23.00
C GLN A 138 26.35 0.40 -22.90
N PHE A 139 26.83 1.09 -21.86
CA PHE A 139 26.59 2.51 -21.71
C PHE A 139 27.28 3.31 -22.83
N GLY A 140 26.60 4.32 -23.37
CA GLY A 140 27.04 5.08 -24.55
C GLY A 140 26.85 4.37 -25.91
N ALA A 141 26.43 3.10 -25.92
CA ALA A 141 26.15 2.33 -27.14
C ALA A 141 24.85 1.51 -27.01
N TRP A 142 23.91 1.98 -26.18
CA TRP A 142 22.72 1.23 -25.77
C TRP A 142 21.90 0.71 -26.96
N ASP A 143 21.61 1.59 -27.92
CA ASP A 143 20.82 1.30 -29.13
C ASP A 143 21.36 0.12 -29.96
N THR A 144 22.64 -0.21 -29.82
CA THR A 144 23.31 -1.25 -30.61
C THR A 144 23.75 -2.46 -29.79
N SER A 145 23.67 -2.39 -28.46
CA SER A 145 24.22 -3.40 -27.55
C SER A 145 23.18 -4.04 -26.63
N VAL A 146 21.93 -3.56 -26.65
CA VAL A 146 20.89 -4.03 -25.74
C VAL A 146 20.55 -5.51 -25.96
N GLN A 147 20.59 -6.25 -24.87
CA GLN A 147 20.12 -7.62 -24.73
C GLN A 147 18.93 -7.63 -23.78
N ALA A 148 17.97 -8.52 -24.04
CA ALA A 148 16.78 -8.67 -23.22
C ALA A 148 16.64 -10.12 -22.75
N PHE A 149 16.49 -10.28 -21.44
CA PHE A 149 16.29 -11.56 -20.78
C PHE A 149 14.86 -11.62 -20.26
N ALA A 150 14.06 -12.57 -20.75
CA ALA A 150 12.71 -12.77 -20.27
C ALA A 150 12.74 -13.30 -18.82
N LEU A 151 11.91 -12.73 -17.95
CA LEU A 151 11.78 -13.12 -16.56
C LEU A 151 10.45 -13.88 -16.35
N PRO A 152 10.45 -14.93 -15.52
CA PRO A 152 9.24 -15.72 -15.25
C PRO A 152 8.21 -14.97 -14.40
N SER A 153 8.61 -13.89 -13.72
CA SER A 153 7.79 -13.07 -12.84
C SER A 153 8.31 -11.64 -12.81
N THR A 154 7.61 -10.76 -12.09
CA THR A 154 8.10 -9.40 -11.81
C THR A 154 9.40 -9.48 -11.02
N ALA A 155 10.38 -8.66 -11.41
CA ALA A 155 11.61 -8.44 -10.67
C ALA A 155 11.76 -6.94 -10.39
N SER A 156 12.32 -6.63 -9.23
CA SER A 156 12.70 -5.28 -8.82
C SER A 156 14.16 -5.27 -8.40
N ASP A 157 14.77 -4.09 -8.42
CA ASP A 157 16.08 -3.82 -7.81
C ASP A 157 17.21 -4.75 -8.31
N PRO A 158 17.45 -4.84 -9.63
CA PRO A 158 18.56 -5.63 -10.16
C PRO A 158 19.90 -5.01 -9.70
N ASP A 159 20.91 -5.85 -9.47
CA ASP A 159 22.23 -5.40 -9.02
C ASP A 159 23.35 -6.23 -9.66
N TRP A 160 24.55 -5.64 -9.71
CA TRP A 160 25.76 -6.28 -10.18
C TRP A 160 26.68 -6.64 -9.03
N SER A 161 27.28 -7.82 -9.10
CA SER A 161 28.38 -8.18 -8.21
C SER A 161 29.68 -8.35 -9.00
N GLY A 162 30.71 -7.62 -8.59
CA GLY A 162 32.09 -7.89 -9.03
C GLY A 162 32.69 -9.13 -8.34
N ALA A 163 32.03 -9.64 -7.31
CA ALA A 163 32.39 -10.92 -6.70
C ALA A 163 31.84 -12.06 -7.57
N VAL A 164 32.63 -13.13 -7.69
CA VAL A 164 32.10 -14.39 -8.20
C VAL A 164 31.04 -14.84 -7.21
N LEU A 165 29.78 -14.77 -7.60
CA LEU A 165 28.70 -15.35 -6.82
C LEU A 165 29.06 -16.81 -6.58
N PRO A 166 28.99 -17.31 -5.33
CA PRO A 166 29.20 -18.73 -5.09
C PRO A 166 28.28 -19.50 -6.02
N ALA A 167 28.73 -20.65 -6.53
CA ALA A 167 27.92 -21.50 -7.39
C ALA A 167 26.51 -21.55 -6.80
N ALA A 168 25.52 -21.12 -7.58
CA ALA A 168 24.10 -21.14 -7.23
C ALA A 168 23.88 -22.37 -6.36
N PRO A 169 23.50 -22.26 -5.07
CA PRO A 169 23.43 -23.46 -4.26
C PRO A 169 22.43 -24.34 -4.98
N GLN A 170 22.92 -25.44 -5.57
CA GLN A 170 22.19 -26.09 -6.67
C GLN A 170 20.84 -26.64 -6.19
N GLY A 171 20.66 -26.73 -4.87
CA GLY A 171 19.37 -26.94 -4.21
C GLY A 171 18.61 -25.66 -3.81
N SER A 172 19.25 -24.56 -3.37
CA SER A 172 18.55 -23.41 -2.80
C SER A 172 17.99 -22.43 -3.83
N LEU A 173 18.50 -22.37 -5.07
CA LEU A 173 17.90 -21.56 -6.13
C LEU A 173 16.80 -22.31 -6.88
N ALA A 174 16.89 -23.64 -6.98
CA ALA A 174 15.75 -24.46 -7.39
C ALA A 174 14.64 -24.44 -6.33
N PHE A 175 15.00 -24.43 -5.05
CA PHE A 175 14.06 -24.27 -3.93
C PHE A 175 13.56 -22.83 -3.80
N ALA A 176 14.35 -21.77 -4.01
CA ALA A 176 13.88 -20.38 -3.89
C ALA A 176 13.14 -19.85 -5.14
N ALA A 177 13.38 -20.43 -6.32
CA ALA A 177 12.63 -20.11 -7.54
C ALA A 177 11.31 -20.91 -7.65
N THR A 178 11.07 -21.88 -6.77
CA THR A 178 9.81 -22.65 -6.71
C THR A 178 9.15 -22.67 -5.33
N ALA A 179 9.85 -22.32 -4.26
CA ALA A 179 9.24 -22.05 -2.98
C ALA A 179 8.57 -20.69 -3.13
N PRO A 180 7.25 -20.60 -2.92
CA PRO A 180 6.69 -19.34 -2.49
C PRO A 180 7.55 -18.84 -1.32
N ILE A 181 7.58 -17.53 -1.09
CA ILE A 181 7.71 -17.08 0.29
C ILE A 181 6.52 -17.73 1.01
N GLN A 182 6.70 -18.95 1.52
CA GLN A 182 5.70 -19.57 2.33
C GLN A 182 5.83 -18.81 3.64
N PRO A 183 4.86 -17.95 3.99
CA PRO A 183 4.78 -17.49 5.36
C PRO A 183 4.87 -18.71 6.29
N ALA A 184 5.43 -18.51 7.48
CA ALA A 184 5.63 -19.59 8.45
C ALA A 184 4.30 -20.01 9.11
N TYR A 185 3.30 -20.37 8.30
CA TYR A 185 2.05 -20.96 8.75
C TYR A 185 1.73 -22.19 7.89
N GLU A 186 1.01 -23.12 8.50
CA GLU A 186 0.36 -24.25 7.85
C GLU A 186 -1.03 -24.32 8.48
N GLU A 187 -2.09 -24.38 7.66
CA GLU A 187 -3.46 -24.48 8.18
C GLU A 187 -3.63 -25.83 8.89
N ALA A 188 -3.77 -25.78 10.22
CA ALA A 188 -3.88 -26.92 11.12
C ALA A 188 -5.34 -27.37 11.25
N ILE A 189 -5.84 -27.96 10.16
CA ILE A 189 -7.25 -28.33 10.02
C ILE A 189 -7.71 -29.32 11.09
N LEU A 190 -8.73 -28.94 11.85
CA LEU A 190 -9.40 -29.79 12.81
C LEU A 190 -10.30 -30.81 12.10
N PRO A 191 -10.53 -32.01 12.68
CA PRO A 191 -11.45 -32.98 12.12
C PRO A 191 -12.84 -32.36 11.89
N PRO A 192 -13.48 -32.56 10.72
CA PRO A 192 -14.80 -32.00 10.44
C PRO A 192 -15.86 -32.46 11.44
N GLU A 193 -16.87 -31.63 11.69
CA GLU A 193 -17.99 -31.96 12.59
C GLU A 193 -19.21 -32.51 11.85
N GLY A 194 -19.91 -33.44 12.51
CA GLY A 194 -21.18 -33.98 12.02
C GLY A 194 -21.05 -35.01 10.90
N ALA A 195 -22.20 -35.55 10.48
CA ALA A 195 -22.27 -36.60 9.46
C ALA A 195 -21.93 -36.11 8.04
N GLU A 196 -21.97 -34.79 7.82
CA GLU A 196 -21.75 -34.18 6.51
C GLU A 196 -20.32 -33.69 6.29
N GLY A 197 -19.46 -33.77 7.32
CA GLY A 197 -18.04 -33.46 7.20
C GLY A 197 -17.76 -31.98 6.93
N LEU A 198 -18.56 -31.09 7.52
CA LEU A 198 -18.41 -29.64 7.38
C LEU A 198 -17.25 -29.13 8.25
N TYR A 199 -16.54 -28.14 7.74
CA TYR A 199 -15.56 -27.38 8.51
C TYR A 199 -16.29 -26.49 9.52
N ARG A 200 -15.55 -26.12 10.57
CA ARG A 200 -16.07 -25.29 11.65
C ARG A 200 -15.58 -23.86 11.50
N LEU A 201 -16.29 -22.98 12.20
CA LEU A 201 -15.85 -21.62 12.44
C LEU A 201 -15.03 -21.58 13.74
N ILE A 202 -13.82 -21.03 13.66
CA ILE A 202 -12.87 -20.86 14.76
C ILE A 202 -12.96 -19.45 15.30
N ASN A 203 -13.06 -19.32 16.62
CA ASN A 203 -12.94 -18.02 17.28
C ASN A 203 -11.49 -17.58 17.31
N ILE A 204 -11.21 -16.42 16.73
CA ILE A 204 -9.86 -15.87 16.70
C ILE A 204 -9.56 -15.19 18.04
N GLU A 205 -8.69 -15.81 18.83
CA GLU A 205 -8.28 -15.28 20.13
C GLU A 205 -7.59 -13.91 20.00
N GLY A 206 -7.85 -13.02 20.95
CA GLY A 206 -7.24 -11.69 20.97
C GLY A 206 -7.79 -10.71 19.92
N VAL A 207 -8.88 -11.05 19.24
CA VAL A 207 -9.59 -10.17 18.31
C VAL A 207 -10.92 -9.72 18.90
N VAL A 208 -11.15 -8.40 18.89
CA VAL A 208 -12.40 -7.76 19.28
C VAL A 208 -13.20 -7.41 18.04
N ALA A 209 -14.29 -8.15 17.80
CA ALA A 209 -15.31 -7.90 16.77
C ALA A 209 -16.66 -8.48 17.23
N GLU A 210 -17.77 -8.19 16.54
CA GLU A 210 -19.09 -8.74 16.89
C GLU A 210 -19.12 -10.27 16.77
N ALA A 211 -18.57 -10.80 15.68
CA ALA A 211 -18.47 -12.23 15.41
C ALA A 211 -17.06 -12.59 14.87
N PRO A 212 -16.02 -12.66 15.74
CA PRO A 212 -14.63 -12.87 15.36
C PRO A 212 -14.37 -14.34 15.04
N TRP A 213 -15.06 -14.83 14.02
CA TRP A 213 -15.01 -16.22 13.59
C TRP A 213 -14.48 -16.31 12.16
N LEU A 214 -13.51 -17.19 11.92
CA LEU A 214 -13.08 -17.54 10.56
C LEU A 214 -13.26 -19.04 10.33
N SER A 215 -13.33 -19.45 9.07
CA SER A 215 -13.26 -20.86 8.73
C SER A 215 -11.93 -21.44 9.21
N ASP A 216 -11.96 -22.65 9.77
CA ASP A 216 -10.80 -23.49 10.15
C ASP A 216 -9.81 -23.73 8.99
N ARG A 217 -10.16 -23.28 7.77
CA ARG A 217 -9.34 -23.37 6.55
C ARG A 217 -8.44 -22.16 6.33
N VAL A 218 -8.61 -21.08 7.10
CA VAL A 218 -7.90 -19.80 6.91
C VAL A 218 -7.54 -19.09 8.21
N ASP A 219 -7.93 -19.62 9.38
CA ASP A 219 -7.71 -18.95 10.66
C ASP A 219 -6.23 -18.90 11.03
N ASP A 220 -5.44 -19.95 10.76
CA ASP A 220 -4.00 -19.95 11.05
C ASP A 220 -3.25 -18.91 10.19
N SER A 221 -3.62 -18.76 8.91
CA SER A 221 -3.05 -17.69 8.07
C SER A 221 -3.35 -16.29 8.62
N PHE A 222 -4.55 -16.09 9.17
CA PHE A 222 -4.93 -14.83 9.79
C PHE A 222 -4.14 -14.58 11.08
N VAL A 223 -4.01 -15.58 11.95
CA VAL A 223 -3.22 -15.47 13.18
C VAL A 223 -1.76 -15.16 12.87
N ALA A 224 -1.18 -15.85 11.90
CA ALA A 224 0.20 -15.60 11.46
C ALA A 224 0.38 -14.20 10.83
N LEU A 225 -0.60 -13.74 10.04
CA LEU A 225 -0.64 -12.37 9.53
C LEU A 225 -0.66 -11.34 10.67
N LYS A 226 -1.54 -11.53 11.65
CA LYS A 226 -1.68 -10.66 12.83
C LYS A 226 -0.38 -10.59 13.63
N ASP A 227 0.26 -11.73 13.89
CA ASP A 227 1.54 -11.77 14.62
C ASP A 227 2.66 -11.04 13.86
N TYR A 228 2.76 -11.27 12.54
CA TYR A 228 3.75 -10.59 11.71
C TYR A 228 3.53 -9.07 11.70
N VAL A 229 2.29 -8.63 11.50
CA VAL A 229 1.94 -7.20 11.49
C VAL A 229 2.24 -6.56 12.85
N ASN A 230 1.94 -7.25 13.95
CA ASN A 230 2.23 -6.74 15.29
C ASN A 230 3.73 -6.55 15.52
N GLN A 231 4.56 -7.47 15.02
CA GLN A 231 6.01 -7.34 15.08
C GLN A 231 6.52 -6.19 14.21
N ALA A 232 6.00 -6.07 12.98
CA ALA A 232 6.44 -5.07 12.01
C ALA A 232 5.98 -3.65 12.40
N ALA A 233 4.70 -3.46 12.69
CA ALA A 233 4.13 -2.16 13.03
C ALA A 233 4.38 -1.77 14.49
N GLY A 234 4.66 -2.72 15.38
CA GLY A 234 4.94 -2.47 16.79
C GLY A 234 3.72 -2.29 17.69
N TRP A 235 2.51 -2.59 17.20
CA TRP A 235 1.28 -2.53 17.98
C TRP A 235 0.21 -3.45 17.39
N ASP A 236 -0.83 -3.73 18.18
CA ASP A 236 -1.88 -4.68 17.79
C ASP A 236 -2.90 -4.09 16.80
N PHE A 237 -2.56 -4.12 15.51
CA PHE A 237 -3.38 -3.55 14.44
C PHE A 237 -4.62 -4.38 14.13
N LEU A 238 -4.50 -5.71 14.06
CA LEU A 238 -5.62 -6.62 13.73
C LEU A 238 -6.37 -7.12 14.97
N GLY A 239 -6.02 -6.67 16.17
CA GLY A 239 -6.73 -7.00 17.42
C GLY A 239 -8.12 -6.40 17.53
N ARG A 240 -8.48 -5.45 16.66
CA ARG A 240 -9.84 -4.92 16.52
C ARG A 240 -10.25 -4.93 15.05
N LEU A 241 -11.40 -5.53 14.76
CA LEU A 241 -11.98 -5.60 13.42
C LEU A 241 -13.44 -5.13 13.49
N ASP A 242 -13.93 -4.56 12.40
CA ASP A 242 -15.33 -4.12 12.31
C ASP A 242 -16.25 -5.30 11.97
N GLU A 243 -15.88 -6.11 10.98
CA GLU A 243 -16.66 -7.27 10.50
C GLU A 243 -15.72 -8.46 10.25
N VAL A 244 -16.15 -9.69 10.57
CA VAL A 244 -15.34 -10.91 10.32
C VAL A 244 -16.23 -12.02 9.76
N TRP A 245 -17.26 -12.43 10.49
CA TRP A 245 -18.22 -13.43 10.00
C TRP A 245 -19.65 -12.92 10.00
N TRP A 246 -20.38 -13.28 8.94
CA TRP A 246 -21.79 -12.94 8.79
C TRP A 246 -22.65 -14.21 8.81
N PRO A 247 -23.79 -14.22 9.53
CA PRO A 247 -24.71 -15.33 9.44
C PRO A 247 -25.33 -15.41 8.04
N LEU A 248 -25.65 -16.63 7.60
CA LEU A 248 -26.15 -16.91 6.25
C LEU A 248 -27.40 -16.09 5.91
N ASP A 249 -28.27 -15.87 6.89
CA ASP A 249 -29.53 -15.12 6.79
C ASP A 249 -29.37 -13.59 6.97
N ARG A 250 -28.14 -13.07 7.18
CA ARG A 250 -27.89 -11.63 7.24
C ARG A 250 -28.43 -10.97 5.95
N PRO A 251 -29.33 -9.97 6.09
CA PRO A 251 -29.79 -9.17 4.95
C PRO A 251 -28.62 -8.46 4.29
N VAL A 252 -28.65 -8.42 2.96
CA VAL A 252 -27.65 -7.72 2.15
C VAL A 252 -28.12 -6.28 2.00
N GLU A 253 -27.24 -5.31 2.22
CA GLU A 253 -27.61 -3.89 2.06
C GLU A 253 -27.77 -3.55 0.57
N PRO A 254 -28.57 -2.52 0.23
CA PRO A 254 -28.70 -2.07 -1.15
C PRO A 254 -27.34 -1.76 -1.79
N GLY A 255 -27.01 -2.46 -2.88
CA GLY A 255 -25.74 -2.28 -3.61
C GLY A 255 -24.63 -3.24 -3.20
N GLN A 256 -24.77 -4.01 -2.11
CA GLN A 256 -23.81 -5.05 -1.74
C GLN A 256 -24.02 -6.34 -2.57
N ASP A 257 -22.94 -7.04 -2.90
CA ASP A 257 -23.03 -8.37 -3.51
C ASP A 257 -23.54 -9.38 -2.46
N PRO A 258 -24.62 -10.14 -2.73
CA PRO A 258 -25.09 -11.17 -1.82
C PRO A 258 -24.08 -12.30 -1.58
N ARG A 259 -23.09 -12.48 -2.47
CA ARG A 259 -22.00 -13.45 -2.37
C ARG A 259 -20.81 -12.84 -1.64
N ASN A 260 -21.04 -12.45 -0.38
CA ASN A 260 -20.02 -11.87 0.47
C ASN A 260 -19.21 -12.96 1.19
N TRP A 261 -17.88 -12.84 1.20
CA TRP A 261 -16.96 -13.83 1.78
C TRP A 261 -16.96 -13.87 3.32
N HIS A 262 -17.53 -12.88 4.01
CA HIS A 262 -17.81 -12.98 5.45
C HIS A 262 -18.76 -14.14 5.77
N LYS A 263 -19.70 -14.46 4.87
CA LYS A 263 -20.63 -15.60 5.04
C LYS A 263 -19.91 -16.95 4.97
N ALA A 264 -18.77 -16.99 4.28
CA ALA A 264 -17.90 -18.15 4.17
C ALA A 264 -16.80 -18.20 5.25
N GLY A 265 -16.78 -17.25 6.20
CA GLY A 265 -15.73 -17.15 7.22
C GLY A 265 -14.34 -16.91 6.62
N ARG A 266 -14.27 -16.22 5.49
CA ARG A 266 -13.05 -16.07 4.68
C ARG A 266 -12.78 -14.61 4.31
N ALA A 267 -13.33 -13.69 5.09
CA ALA A 267 -13.10 -12.26 4.95
C ALA A 267 -12.98 -11.59 6.32
N PHE A 268 -12.31 -10.45 6.37
CA PHE A 268 -12.35 -9.56 7.51
C PHE A 268 -12.29 -8.10 7.07
N ASP A 269 -12.88 -7.23 7.88
CA ASP A 269 -12.86 -5.78 7.72
C ASP A 269 -12.02 -5.18 8.84
N ILE A 270 -10.94 -4.50 8.48
CA ILE A 270 -10.17 -3.70 9.43
C ILE A 270 -11.03 -2.53 9.95
N ALA A 271 -10.69 -2.03 11.14
CA ALA A 271 -11.42 -0.92 11.72
C ALA A 271 -11.35 0.36 10.85
N GLN A 272 -12.48 0.80 10.30
CA GLN A 272 -12.55 1.98 9.44
C GLN A 272 -12.17 3.27 10.18
N ALA A 273 -12.31 3.27 11.50
CA ALA A 273 -11.89 4.38 12.36
C ALA A 273 -10.38 4.66 12.29
N TYR A 274 -9.56 3.70 11.84
CA TYR A 274 -8.11 3.89 11.71
C TYR A 274 -7.74 4.92 10.65
N ASN A 275 -8.61 5.20 9.67
CA ASN A 275 -8.40 6.26 8.68
C ASN A 275 -8.82 7.65 9.20
N GLN A 276 -9.25 7.76 10.46
CA GLN A 276 -9.63 9.02 11.09
C GLN A 276 -8.52 9.53 12.02
N GLY A 277 -8.56 10.82 12.33
CA GLY A 277 -7.59 11.49 13.20
C GLY A 277 -6.43 12.14 12.44
N GLU A 278 -5.62 12.92 13.16
CA GLU A 278 -4.48 13.65 12.60
C GLU A 278 -3.25 13.50 13.51
N PRO A 279 -2.22 12.69 13.13
CA PRO A 279 -2.21 11.82 11.95
C PRO A 279 -3.16 10.61 12.14
N PRO A 280 -3.68 10.02 11.04
CA PRO A 280 -4.44 8.78 11.11
C PRO A 280 -3.53 7.58 11.41
N GLN A 281 -4.11 6.46 11.82
CA GLN A 281 -3.38 5.22 12.07
C GLN A 281 -3.04 4.46 10.79
N ILE A 282 -3.76 4.73 9.70
CA ILE A 282 -3.47 4.21 8.37
C ILE A 282 -3.48 5.31 7.31
N GLU A 283 -2.67 5.12 6.27
CA GLU A 283 -2.71 5.92 5.05
C GLU A 283 -3.05 5.01 3.87
N LEU A 284 -3.77 5.56 2.88
CA LEU A 284 -4.32 4.80 1.76
C LEU A 284 -3.86 5.43 0.45
N VAL A 285 -3.26 4.62 -0.43
CA VAL A 285 -2.82 5.05 -1.76
C VAL A 285 -3.67 4.33 -2.81
N PRO A 286 -4.32 5.05 -3.75
CA PRO A 286 -5.10 4.42 -4.81
C PRO A 286 -4.18 3.72 -5.82
N GLU A 287 -4.54 2.52 -6.24
CA GLU A 287 -3.84 1.74 -7.26
C GLU A 287 -4.84 1.26 -8.31
N GLN A 288 -4.70 1.77 -9.54
CA GLN A 288 -5.53 1.35 -10.67
C GLN A 288 -4.93 0.11 -11.33
N ILE A 289 -5.62 -1.03 -11.27
CA ILE A 289 -5.19 -2.29 -11.90
C ILE A 289 -6.24 -2.68 -12.93
N GLY A 290 -5.92 -2.46 -14.21
CA GLY A 290 -6.91 -2.62 -15.27
C GLY A 290 -8.10 -1.67 -15.05
N PRO A 291 -9.35 -2.15 -15.12
CA PRO A 291 -10.53 -1.31 -14.88
C PRO A 291 -10.81 -1.06 -13.39
N ASP A 292 -10.17 -1.81 -12.49
CA ASP A 292 -10.51 -1.83 -11.08
C ASP A 292 -9.60 -0.90 -10.27
N LEU A 293 -10.20 -0.19 -9.32
CA LEU A 293 -9.48 0.62 -8.35
C LEU A 293 -9.29 -0.20 -7.07
N TYR A 294 -8.06 -0.30 -6.61
CA TYR A 294 -7.71 -0.87 -5.32
C TYR A 294 -7.12 0.20 -4.41
N TRP A 295 -7.15 -0.05 -3.11
CA TRP A 295 -6.44 0.76 -2.12
C TRP A 295 -5.25 -0.02 -1.59
N ARG A 296 -4.07 0.57 -1.63
CA ARG A 296 -2.90 0.08 -0.91
C ARG A 296 -2.87 0.71 0.46
N LEU A 297 -2.78 -0.13 1.49
CA LEU A 297 -2.88 0.27 2.87
C LEU A 297 -1.52 0.25 3.56
N TYR A 298 -1.22 1.34 4.23
CA TYR A 298 -0.01 1.52 5.01
C TYR A 298 -0.36 1.75 6.48
N ILE A 299 0.18 0.93 7.37
CA ILE A 299 -0.01 1.06 8.82
C ILE A 299 1.05 2.00 9.36
N ARG A 300 0.66 3.01 10.13
CA ARG A 300 1.59 3.87 10.85
C ARG A 300 2.25 3.06 11.98
N CYS A 301 3.58 3.02 12.01
CA CYS A 301 4.33 2.27 13.01
C CYS A 301 4.21 2.91 14.41
N ALA A 302 4.32 2.11 15.47
CA ALA A 302 4.38 2.60 16.84
C ALA A 302 5.64 3.44 17.07
N LEU A 303 6.78 3.00 16.51
CA LEU A 303 8.02 3.75 16.51
C LEU A 303 8.17 4.53 15.19
N GLN A 304 8.41 5.83 15.32
CA GLN A 304 8.58 6.75 14.19
C GLN A 304 10.03 7.18 14.04
N ASP A 305 10.96 6.25 14.27
CA ASP A 305 12.42 6.45 14.24
C ASP A 305 13.13 5.68 13.10
N GLY A 306 12.36 5.01 12.24
CA GLY A 306 12.87 4.19 11.12
C GLY A 306 13.28 2.77 11.48
N SER A 307 13.07 2.32 12.72
CA SER A 307 13.39 0.94 13.13
C SER A 307 12.37 -0.12 12.68
N GLN A 308 11.16 0.29 12.30
CA GLN A 308 10.01 -0.61 12.04
C GLN A 308 9.46 -0.55 10.62
N GLY A 309 9.46 0.62 10.00
CA GLY A 309 8.88 0.84 8.68
C GLY A 309 9.69 1.87 7.91
N GLU A 310 9.14 2.30 6.78
CA GLU A 310 9.75 3.27 5.89
C GLU A 310 8.83 4.47 5.63
N PRO A 311 9.37 5.62 5.21
CA PRO A 311 8.55 6.74 4.78
C PRO A 311 7.69 6.38 3.56
N LEU A 312 6.50 6.98 3.47
CA LEU A 312 5.66 6.84 2.29
C LEU A 312 6.34 7.45 1.06
N ARG A 313 6.12 6.82 -0.08
CA ARG A 313 6.71 7.24 -1.36
C ARG A 313 5.69 7.90 -2.30
N GLN A 314 4.40 7.75 -2.03
CA GLN A 314 3.30 8.23 -2.86
C GLN A 314 2.28 8.99 -2.01
N LEU A 315 1.62 9.97 -2.63
CA LEU A 315 0.60 10.79 -1.96
C LEU A 315 -0.60 9.92 -1.56
N PRO A 316 -0.96 9.89 -0.26
CA PRO A 316 -2.18 9.26 0.18
C PRO A 316 -3.42 10.01 -0.31
N TRP A 317 -4.54 9.32 -0.34
CA TRP A 317 -5.85 9.87 -0.63
C TRP A 317 -6.53 10.36 0.65
N ASP A 318 -6.98 11.61 0.63
CA ASP A 318 -7.78 12.24 1.66
C ASP A 318 -9.27 12.09 1.35
N PHE A 319 -9.93 11.21 2.08
CA PHE A 319 -11.37 11.03 2.00
C PHE A 319 -12.16 12.15 2.70
N ALA A 320 -11.60 12.81 3.72
CA ALA A 320 -12.27 13.88 4.46
C ALA A 320 -12.48 15.12 3.58
N ALA A 321 -11.65 15.30 2.54
CA ALA A 321 -11.79 16.35 1.54
C ALA A 321 -13.18 16.37 0.87
N ARG A 322 -13.91 15.25 0.82
CA ARG A 322 -15.30 15.20 0.35
C ARG A 322 -16.22 16.17 1.08
N THR A 323 -15.97 16.37 2.37
CA THR A 323 -16.78 17.22 3.24
C THR A 323 -16.18 18.61 3.46
N SER A 324 -15.15 18.98 2.70
CA SER A 324 -14.46 20.27 2.81
C SER A 324 -15.22 21.45 2.18
N GLY A 325 -16.24 21.17 1.38
CA GLY A 325 -16.94 22.16 0.55
C GLY A 325 -16.32 22.37 -0.84
N ASP A 326 -15.21 21.69 -1.15
CA ASP A 326 -14.64 21.64 -2.50
C ASP A 326 -15.43 20.68 -3.40
N VAL A 327 -16.04 21.23 -4.45
CA VAL A 327 -16.83 20.47 -5.43
C VAL A 327 -15.98 19.45 -6.19
N ALA A 328 -14.74 19.80 -6.55
CA ALA A 328 -13.88 18.89 -7.30
C ALA A 328 -13.50 17.66 -6.46
N ALA A 329 -13.16 17.89 -5.18
CA ALA A 329 -12.89 16.81 -4.25
C ALA A 329 -14.13 15.96 -3.95
N TYR A 330 -15.31 16.59 -3.82
CA TYR A 330 -16.56 15.85 -3.64
C TYR A 330 -16.85 14.90 -4.82
N GLU A 331 -16.81 15.41 -6.06
CA GLU A 331 -17.06 14.62 -7.27
C GLU A 331 -16.01 13.52 -7.50
N ALA A 332 -14.75 13.79 -7.14
CA ALA A 332 -13.66 12.82 -7.26
C ALA A 332 -13.68 11.73 -6.18
N GLY A 333 -14.47 11.90 -5.12
CA GLY A 333 -14.50 10.98 -3.98
C GLY A 333 -13.40 11.22 -2.94
N GLY A 334 -12.87 12.43 -2.89
CA GLY A 334 -11.70 12.85 -2.10
C GLY A 334 -10.69 13.54 -3.00
N ARG A 335 -9.44 13.65 -2.54
CA ARG A 335 -8.31 14.15 -3.33
C ARG A 335 -7.01 13.57 -2.82
N TYR A 336 -5.94 13.65 -3.59
CA TYR A 336 -4.60 13.43 -3.03
C TYR A 336 -4.30 14.48 -1.96
N ARG A 337 -3.60 14.08 -0.90
CA ARG A 337 -3.04 15.03 0.08
C ARG A 337 -2.09 16.01 -0.62
N ASP A 338 -1.94 17.19 -0.04
CA ASP A 338 -1.06 18.24 -0.58
C ASP A 338 0.44 17.93 -0.36
N ALA A 339 0.76 17.01 0.55
CA ALA A 339 2.12 16.57 0.84
C ALA A 339 2.13 15.13 1.37
N ILE A 340 3.26 14.44 1.24
CA ILE A 340 3.46 13.13 1.86
C ILE A 340 3.48 13.31 3.39
N PRO A 341 2.63 12.59 4.13
CA PRO A 341 2.67 12.61 5.58
C PRO A 341 4.03 12.15 6.12
N SER A 342 4.56 12.89 7.08
CA SER A 342 5.77 12.49 7.79
C SER A 342 5.52 11.24 8.63
N GLY A 343 6.52 10.35 8.69
CA GLY A 343 6.48 9.17 9.54
C GLY A 343 6.98 7.92 8.84
N TYR A 344 6.87 6.80 9.55
CA TYR A 344 7.29 5.48 9.11
C TYR A 344 6.10 4.53 9.12
N TYR A 345 6.00 3.77 8.05
CA TYR A 345 4.83 2.97 7.74
C TYR A 345 5.24 1.58 7.27
N VAL A 346 4.34 0.63 7.50
CA VAL A 346 4.44 -0.75 7.03
C VAL A 346 3.40 -0.98 5.95
N ASP A 347 3.82 -1.54 4.82
CA ASP A 347 2.93 -1.91 3.71
C ASP A 347 2.12 -3.17 4.05
N PHE A 348 0.92 -2.95 4.59
CA PHE A 348 0.04 -4.03 5.01
C PHE A 348 -0.48 -4.84 3.83
N THR A 349 -0.81 -4.18 2.71
CA THR A 349 -1.35 -4.87 1.53
C THR A 349 -0.37 -5.92 1.02
N ARG A 350 0.92 -5.58 0.95
CA ARG A 350 1.98 -6.54 0.56
C ARG A 350 2.11 -7.67 1.57
N ILE A 351 2.08 -7.36 2.86
CA ILE A 351 2.18 -8.39 3.91
C ILE A 351 0.98 -9.33 3.82
N ALA A 352 -0.24 -8.81 3.83
CA ALA A 352 -1.48 -9.60 3.73
C ALA A 352 -1.44 -10.59 2.56
N GLN A 353 -0.97 -10.14 1.39
CA GLN A 353 -0.82 -10.98 0.20
C GLN A 353 0.12 -12.16 0.42
N VAL A 354 1.24 -11.98 1.14
CA VAL A 354 2.15 -13.08 1.50
C VAL A 354 1.43 -14.13 2.33
N PHE A 355 0.49 -13.73 3.19
CA PHE A 355 -0.33 -14.62 4.01
C PHE A 355 -1.61 -15.13 3.31
N GLY A 356 -1.75 -14.92 2.00
CA GLY A 356 -2.91 -15.39 1.23
C GLY A 356 -4.15 -14.50 1.33
N TRP A 357 -4.07 -13.36 2.03
CA TRP A 357 -5.15 -12.41 2.18
C TRP A 357 -5.06 -11.30 1.13
N GLN A 358 -6.12 -11.11 0.37
CA GLN A 358 -6.17 -10.20 -0.76
C GLN A 358 -7.17 -9.08 -0.48
N ARG A 359 -6.77 -7.85 -0.79
CA ARG A 359 -7.68 -6.70 -0.81
C ARG A 359 -8.75 -6.85 -1.88
N VAL A 360 -9.90 -6.24 -1.66
CA VAL A 360 -11.02 -6.20 -2.61
C VAL A 360 -10.99 -4.89 -3.43
N PRO A 361 -11.35 -4.90 -4.72
CA PRO A 361 -11.47 -3.65 -5.48
C PRO A 361 -12.65 -2.83 -4.97
N SER A 362 -12.54 -1.50 -5.06
CA SER A 362 -13.67 -0.60 -4.86
C SER A 362 -14.77 -0.88 -5.87
N ASP A 363 -16.03 -0.71 -5.45
CA ASP A 363 -17.16 -0.79 -6.37
C ASP A 363 -17.21 0.43 -7.30
N SER A 364 -18.03 0.39 -8.34
CA SER A 364 -18.16 1.49 -9.30
C SER A 364 -18.76 2.78 -8.71
N SER A 365 -19.37 2.69 -7.53
CA SER A 365 -20.04 3.76 -6.80
C SER A 365 -19.18 4.42 -5.72
N TRP A 366 -17.96 3.93 -5.50
CA TRP A 366 -17.08 4.33 -4.39
C TRP A 366 -16.92 5.84 -4.20
N ARG A 367 -17.05 6.62 -5.28
CA ARG A 367 -16.94 8.09 -5.29
C ARG A 367 -18.06 8.80 -4.55
N TYR A 368 -19.25 8.22 -4.50
CA TYR A 368 -20.42 8.81 -3.87
C TYR A 368 -21.07 7.90 -2.82
N ASN A 369 -20.67 6.64 -2.75
CA ASN A 369 -21.16 5.65 -1.79
C ASN A 369 -20.02 5.17 -0.89
N TRP A 370 -20.08 5.50 0.41
CA TRP A 370 -19.02 5.15 1.36
C TRP A 370 -18.76 3.63 1.44
N PRO A 371 -19.77 2.75 1.59
CA PRO A 371 -19.58 1.30 1.54
C PRO A 371 -18.85 0.79 0.29
N GLY A 372 -18.88 1.52 -0.82
CA GLY A 372 -18.22 1.13 -2.06
C GLY A 372 -16.71 1.33 -2.08
N VAL A 373 -16.13 1.98 -1.08
CA VAL A 373 -14.68 2.23 -1.02
C VAL A 373 -13.91 0.94 -0.77
N LEU A 374 -14.37 0.08 0.15
CA LEU A 374 -13.86 -1.28 0.38
C LEU A 374 -12.36 -1.42 0.70
N TYR A 375 -11.65 -0.34 1.05
CA TYR A 375 -10.22 -0.43 1.41
C TYR A 375 -9.97 -1.36 2.62
N TRP A 376 -11.00 -1.58 3.42
CA TRP A 376 -10.94 -2.28 4.69
C TRP A 376 -11.10 -3.80 4.57
N GLN A 377 -11.70 -4.28 3.48
CA GLN A 377 -12.06 -5.69 3.32
C GLN A 377 -10.90 -6.47 2.69
N TYR A 378 -10.52 -7.56 3.38
CA TYR A 378 -9.53 -8.52 2.91
C TYR A 378 -10.13 -9.92 2.91
N GLU A 379 -9.83 -10.70 1.88
CA GLU A 379 -10.42 -12.02 1.62
C GLU A 379 -9.35 -13.08 1.38
N ASN A 380 -9.60 -14.31 1.83
CA ASN A 380 -8.78 -15.48 1.52
C ASN A 380 -9.63 -16.59 0.91
N HIS A 381 -9.61 -16.65 -0.43
CA HIS A 381 -10.44 -17.57 -1.19
C HIS A 381 -9.95 -19.02 -1.13
N GLY A 382 -8.69 -19.27 -0.76
CA GLY A 382 -8.11 -20.61 -0.72
C GLY A 382 -8.14 -21.37 -2.06
N GLY A 383 -8.24 -20.64 -3.19
CA GLY A 383 -8.38 -21.23 -4.53
C GLY A 383 -9.78 -21.75 -4.86
N LEU A 384 -10.77 -21.47 -4.01
CA LEU A 384 -12.18 -21.84 -4.22
C LEU A 384 -12.94 -20.67 -4.85
N ASP A 385 -14.04 -20.99 -5.54
CA ASP A 385 -15.07 -19.98 -5.77
C ASP A 385 -15.94 -19.82 -4.50
N TRP A 386 -16.79 -18.79 -4.50
CA TRP A 386 -17.64 -18.50 -3.35
C TRP A 386 -18.60 -19.66 -3.01
N TRP A 387 -19.12 -20.38 -4.01
CA TRP A 387 -20.09 -21.45 -3.77
C TRP A 387 -19.43 -22.66 -3.11
N ASP A 388 -18.26 -23.07 -3.61
CA ASP A 388 -17.49 -24.17 -3.05
C ASP A 388 -17.02 -23.84 -1.62
N ALA A 389 -16.61 -22.58 -1.36
CA ALA A 389 -16.27 -22.13 -0.02
C ALA A 389 -17.47 -22.14 0.94
N MET A 390 -18.69 -21.88 0.46
CA MET A 390 -19.88 -21.98 1.31
C MET A 390 -20.25 -23.44 1.62
N LEU A 391 -20.02 -24.38 0.68
CA LEU A 391 -20.24 -25.81 0.90
C LEU A 391 -19.32 -26.41 1.97
N GLU A 392 -18.19 -25.76 2.26
CA GLU A 392 -17.33 -26.13 3.39
C GLU A 392 -18.02 -25.91 4.74
N LEU A 393 -18.93 -24.94 4.86
CA LEU A 393 -19.58 -24.55 6.12
C LEU A 393 -21.06 -24.95 6.21
N TYR A 394 -21.72 -25.18 5.07
CA TYR A 394 -23.16 -25.39 5.02
C TYR A 394 -23.54 -26.54 4.08
N PRO A 395 -24.55 -27.35 4.45
CA PRO A 395 -25.13 -28.33 3.55
C PRO A 395 -25.66 -27.65 2.28
N GLU A 396 -25.48 -28.28 1.10
CA GLU A 396 -25.96 -27.72 -0.18
C GLU A 396 -27.46 -27.41 -0.14
N ALA A 397 -28.26 -28.29 0.46
CA ALA A 397 -29.71 -28.11 0.59
C ALA A 397 -30.06 -26.84 1.39
N THR A 398 -29.33 -26.58 2.48
CA THR A 398 -29.50 -25.39 3.32
C THR A 398 -29.12 -24.13 2.57
N LEU A 399 -27.99 -24.13 1.85
CA LEU A 399 -27.56 -22.99 1.03
C LEU A 399 -28.56 -22.64 -0.06
N ARG A 400 -29.01 -23.65 -0.82
CA ARG A 400 -30.02 -23.46 -1.86
C ARG A 400 -31.32 -22.94 -1.29
N GLN A 401 -31.72 -23.39 -0.10
CA GLN A 401 -32.92 -22.87 0.55
C GLN A 401 -32.75 -21.40 0.96
N ALA A 402 -31.62 -21.05 1.57
CA ALA A 402 -31.35 -19.69 2.05
C ALA A 402 -31.27 -18.68 0.91
N LEU A 403 -30.59 -19.03 -0.19
CA LEU A 403 -30.41 -18.11 -1.33
C LEU A 403 -31.67 -17.95 -2.19
N ASN A 404 -32.59 -18.91 -2.15
CA ASN A 404 -33.88 -18.81 -2.83
C ASN A 404 -35.00 -18.27 -1.92
N ALA A 405 -34.73 -18.06 -0.62
CA ALA A 405 -35.71 -17.50 0.29
C ALA A 405 -35.95 -16.02 -0.04
N PRO A 406 -37.20 -15.56 -0.18
CA PRO A 406 -37.47 -14.15 -0.37
C PRO A 406 -37.00 -13.34 0.84
N THR A 407 -36.34 -12.20 0.59
CA THR A 407 -35.89 -11.28 1.65
C THR A 407 -37.09 -10.92 2.53
N PRO A 408 -37.03 -11.15 3.86
CA PRO A 408 -38.10 -10.76 4.76
C PRO A 408 -38.37 -9.26 4.65
N ALA A 409 -39.65 -8.87 4.66
CA ALA A 409 -39.98 -7.44 4.74
C ALA A 409 -39.36 -6.87 6.02
N PRO A 410 -38.78 -5.64 5.98
CA PRO A 410 -38.26 -5.01 7.19
C PRO A 410 -39.34 -5.00 8.27
N THR A 411 -38.94 -5.26 9.51
CA THR A 411 -39.87 -5.22 10.64
C THR A 411 -40.57 -3.86 10.62
N VAL A 412 -41.90 -3.87 10.55
CA VAL A 412 -42.69 -2.64 10.64
C VAL A 412 -42.39 -2.03 12.00
N ILE A 413 -41.56 -0.99 12.02
CA ILE A 413 -41.35 -0.20 13.23
C ILE A 413 -42.71 0.44 13.51
N PRO A 414 -43.37 0.11 14.64
CA PRO A 414 -44.60 0.80 15.00
C PRO A 414 -44.29 2.30 15.04
N PRO A 415 -45.15 3.17 14.47
CA PRO A 415 -44.87 4.59 14.44
C PRO A 415 -44.54 5.05 15.86
N THR A 416 -43.39 5.71 16.02
CA THR A 416 -43.04 6.38 17.27
C THR A 416 -44.24 7.22 17.67
N PRO A 417 -44.81 7.05 18.89
CA PRO A 417 -45.95 7.85 19.30
C PRO A 417 -45.55 9.32 19.16
N SER A 418 -46.32 10.07 18.37
CA SER A 418 -46.10 11.50 18.20
C SER A 418 -45.99 12.14 19.58
N PRO A 419 -44.94 12.92 19.88
CA PRO A 419 -44.91 13.68 21.11
C PRO A 419 -46.17 14.55 21.15
N PRO A 420 -46.77 14.78 22.35
CA PRO A 420 -47.93 15.65 22.47
C PRO A 420 -47.60 17.00 21.82
N ALA A 421 -48.53 17.50 21.01
CA ALA A 421 -48.36 18.79 20.33
C ALA A 421 -48.04 19.86 21.39
N VAL A 422 -46.81 20.37 21.36
CA VAL A 422 -46.47 21.59 22.08
C VAL A 422 -47.11 22.71 21.28
N GLU A 423 -48.14 23.34 21.86
CA GLU A 423 -48.65 24.62 21.38
C GLU A 423 -47.53 25.66 21.57
N GLU A 424 -46.61 25.74 20.61
CA GLU A 424 -45.65 26.84 20.57
C GLU A 424 -46.43 28.10 20.18
N THR A 425 -46.72 28.91 21.20
CA THR A 425 -47.21 30.26 21.00
C THR A 425 -46.09 31.07 20.34
N PRO A 426 -46.27 31.62 19.13
CA PRO A 426 -45.22 32.37 18.46
C PRO A 426 -44.84 33.59 19.31
N THR A 427 -43.59 33.61 19.78
CA THR A 427 -43.04 34.76 20.50
C THR A 427 -42.61 35.81 19.47
N LEU A 428 -43.16 37.03 19.58
CA LEU A 428 -42.79 38.14 18.71
C LEU A 428 -41.29 38.45 18.83
N ALA A 429 -40.59 38.49 17.69
CA ALA A 429 -39.21 38.94 17.63
C ALA A 429 -39.09 40.39 18.13
N PRO A 430 -38.11 40.72 19.00
CA PRO A 430 -37.90 42.10 19.43
C PRO A 430 -37.51 42.98 18.21
N THR A 431 -38.15 44.15 18.13
CA THR A 431 -37.91 45.14 17.08
C THR A 431 -36.45 45.61 17.11
N PRO A 432 -35.74 45.66 15.96
CA PRO A 432 -34.36 46.14 15.92
C PRO A 432 -34.29 47.60 16.40
N THR A 433 -33.43 47.87 17.39
CA THR A 433 -33.17 49.23 17.87
C THR A 433 -32.29 49.95 16.86
N SER A 434 -32.77 51.08 16.33
CA SER A 434 -32.04 51.89 15.35
C SER A 434 -30.66 52.33 15.89
N PRO A 435 -29.59 52.31 15.08
CA PRO A 435 -28.28 52.80 15.50
C PRO A 435 -28.28 54.34 15.66
N PRO A 436 -27.46 54.89 16.57
CA PRO A 436 -27.41 56.33 16.81
C PRO A 436 -26.80 57.07 15.61
N ALA A 437 -27.44 58.18 15.24
CA ALA A 437 -27.04 59.02 14.11
C ALA A 437 -25.74 59.80 14.41
N ILE A 438 -24.77 59.69 13.52
CA ILE A 438 -23.59 60.57 13.47
C ILE A 438 -24.03 61.91 12.82
N ARG A 439 -23.94 63.01 13.57
CA ARG A 439 -23.92 64.37 13.03
C ARG A 439 -22.46 64.84 12.89
N ARG A 440 -22.20 65.60 11.82
CA ARG A 440 -20.92 66.20 11.45
C ARG A 440 -20.27 67.01 12.55
#